data_AF-A0AAF0TNC1-F1
#
_entry.id   AF-A0AAF0TNC1-F1
#
_cell.length_a   1.000
_cell.length_b   1.000
_cell.length_c   1.000
_cell.angle_alpha   90.00
_cell.angle_beta   90.00
_cell.angle_gamma   90.00
#
_symmetry.space_group_name_H-M   'P 1'
#
loop_
_entity.id
_entity.type
_entity.pdbx_description
1 polymer ?
#
loop_
_entity_poly.entity_id
_entity_poly.type
_entity_poly.pdbx_seq_one_letter_code
_entity_poly.pdbx_strand_id
1 'polypeptide(L)' 'MELVDRVRLILTLTSLSIFTYYTFWVIILPFVNNDHFVHKYFLPQEYAIPISIYVAVALICFLSICIGYVMLESKKKKA' A
#
# COMPACT_ATOMS: atom_id res chain seq x y z
N MET A 1 -11.87 7.00 -26.93
CA MET A 1 -10.82 7.67 -26.14
C MET A 1 -11.37 8.21 -24.82
N GLU A 2 -12.52 8.90 -24.81
CA GLU A 2 -13.22 9.43 -23.62
C GLU A 2 -13.28 8.53 -22.36
N LEU A 3 -13.57 7.23 -22.50
CA LEU A 3 -13.71 6.31 -21.36
C LEU A 3 -12.37 6.02 -20.66
N VAL A 4 -11.29 5.90 -21.43
CA VAL A 4 -9.96 5.63 -20.88
C VAL A 4 -9.47 6.82 -20.06
N ASP A 5 -9.69 8.05 -20.53
CA ASP A 5 -9.29 9.25 -19.79
C ASP A 5 -10.07 9.42 -18.48
N ARG A 6 -11.38 9.15 -18.47
CA ARG A 6 -12.17 9.18 -17.22
C ARG A 6 -11.72 8.11 -16.23
N VAL A 7 -11.49 6.89 -16.69
CA VAL A 7 -11.00 5.80 -15.83
C VAL A 7 -9.61 6.13 -15.27
N ARG A 8 -8.72 6.70 -16.08
CA ARG A 8 -7.39 7.13 -15.63
C ARG A 8 -7.49 8.23 -14.58
N LEU A 9 -8.39 9.20 -14.76
CA LEU A 9 -8.61 10.28 -13.79
C LEU A 9 -9.13 9.74 -12.46
N ILE A 10 -10.15 8.86 -12.49
CA ILE A 10 -10.72 8.24 -11.30
C ILE A 10 -9.69 7.37 -10.58
N LEU A 11 -8.94 6.56 -11.31
CA LEU A 11 -7.89 5.70 -10.74
C LEU A 11 -6.80 6.54 -10.08
N THR A 12 -6.36 7.61 -10.74
CA THR A 12 -5.31 8.50 -10.22
C THR A 12 -5.78 9.24 -8.97
N LEU A 13 -7.00 9.78 -8.98
CA LEU A 13 -7.59 10.45 -7.81
C LEU A 13 -7.78 9.49 -6.64
N THR A 14 -8.25 8.27 -6.91
CA THR A 14 -8.46 7.24 -5.90
C THR A 14 -7.13 6.83 -5.27
N SER A 15 -6.12 6.56 -6.11
CA SER A 15 -4.77 6.24 -5.65
C SER A 15 -4.16 7.38 -4.83
N LEU A 16 -4.32 8.63 -5.27
CA LEU A 16 -3.81 9.80 -4.57
C LEU A 16 -4.48 9.99 -3.20
N SER A 17 -5.80 9.80 -3.14
CA SER A 17 -6.57 9.90 -1.89
C SER A 17 -6.13 8.84 -0.88
N ILE A 18 -6.03 7.58 -1.31
CA ILE A 18 -5.57 6.46 -0.48
C ILE A 18 -4.14 6.71 0.01
N PHE A 19 -3.23 7.08 -0.90
CA PHE A 19 -1.84 7.36 -0.56
C PHE A 19 -1.72 8.48 0.47
N THR A 20 -2.47 9.56 0.29
CA THR A 20 -2.47 10.71 1.19
C THR A 20 -3.00 10.32 2.57
N TYR A 21 -4.11 9.57 2.63
CA TYR A 21 -4.69 9.08 3.89
C TYR A 21 -3.70 8.20 4.67
N TYR A 22 -3.08 7.23 4.02
CA TYR A 22 -2.10 6.34 4.66
C TYR A 22 -0.82 7.07 5.06
N THR A 23 -0.33 8.00 4.24
CA THR A 23 0.87 8.80 4.55
C THR A 23 0.65 9.67 5.77
N PHE A 24 -0.47 10.40 5.82
CA PHE A 24 -0.82 11.21 6.99
C PHE A 24 -1.06 10.33 8.21
N TRP A 25 -1.71 9.19 8.06
CA TRP A 25 -1.94 8.26 9.16
C TRP A 25 -0.62 7.73 9.76
N VAL A 26 0.34 7.30 8.94
CA VAL A 26 1.65 6.80 9.42
C VAL A 26 2.48 7.90 10.08
N ILE A 27 2.41 9.13 9.57
CA ILE A 27 3.21 10.25 10.08
C ILE A 27 2.58 10.87 11.33
N ILE A 28 1.28 11.15 11.36
CA ILE A 28 0.62 11.89 12.45
C ILE A 28 0.40 11.03 13.69
N LEU A 29 0.00 9.77 13.51
CA LEU A 29 -0.41 8.90 14.61
C LEU A 29 0.68 8.63 15.68
N PRO A 30 2.00 8.48 15.36
CA PRO A 30 3.01 8.33 16.41
C PRO A 30 3.24 9.58 17.27
N PHE A 31 2.77 10.76 16.83
CA PHE A 31 2.91 12.01 17.58
C PHE A 31 1.62 12.48 18.25
N VAL A 32 0.48 11.79 18.02
CA VAL A 32 -0.81 12.15 18.63
C VAL A 32 -1.07 11.30 19.86
N ASN A 33 -1.47 11.93 20.97
CA ASN A 33 -1.73 11.23 22.23
C ASN A 33 -3.05 10.43 22.15
N ASN A 34 -3.15 9.33 22.91
CA ASN A 34 -4.27 8.38 22.86
C ASN A 34 -5.65 9.00 23.20
N ASP A 35 -5.69 10.10 23.96
CA ASP A 35 -6.93 10.78 24.41
C ASP A 35 -7.48 11.85 23.44
N HIS A 36 -7.04 11.86 22.17
CA HIS A 36 -7.48 12.85 21.19
C HIS A 36 -8.56 12.32 20.23
N PHE A 37 -9.52 13.18 19.83
CA PHE A 37 -10.62 12.85 18.90
C PHE A 37 -10.16 12.20 17.57
N VAL A 38 -8.90 12.44 17.22
CA VAL A 38 -8.20 11.93 16.05
C VAL A 38 -8.23 10.39 16.01
N HIS A 39 -8.21 9.73 17.17
CA HIS A 39 -8.34 8.26 17.28
C HIS A 39 -9.72 7.72 16.83
N LYS A 40 -10.74 8.56 16.66
CA LYS A 40 -12.04 8.14 16.11
C LYS A 40 -12.05 8.10 14.57
N TYR A 41 -11.16 8.87 13.94
CA TYR A 41 -11.03 8.94 12.49
C TYR A 41 -9.90 8.06 11.94
N PHE A 42 -8.96 7.67 12.80
CA PHE A 42 -7.80 6.86 12.44
C PHE A 42 -7.80 5.54 13.20
N LEU A 43 -7.27 4.47 12.60
CA LEU A 43 -7.12 3.18 13.26
C LEU A 43 -6.21 3.33 14.50
N PRO A 44 -6.44 2.55 15.58
CA PRO A 44 -5.68 2.68 16.84
C PRO A 44 -4.17 2.60 16.62
N GLN A 45 -3.40 3.32 17.43
CA GLN A 45 -1.93 3.45 17.30
C GLN A 45 -1.21 2.10 17.26
N GLU A 46 -1.74 1.09 17.96
CA GLU A 46 -1.24 -0.28 17.95
C GLU A 46 -1.16 -0.89 16.55
N TYR A 47 -1.93 -0.37 15.59
CA TYR A 47 -1.98 -0.86 14.22
C TYR A 47 -1.04 -0.13 13.27
N ALA A 48 -0.52 1.06 13.59
CA ALA A 48 0.35 1.80 12.66
C ALA A 48 1.70 1.10 12.40
N ILE A 49 2.31 0.57 13.46
CA ILE A 49 3.58 -0.17 13.39
C ILE A 49 3.41 -1.50 12.64
N PRO A 50 2.46 -2.40 13.00
CA PRO A 50 2.30 -3.67 12.30
C PRO A 50 1.81 -3.50 10.87
N ILE A 51 1.00 -2.46 10.55
CA ILE A 51 0.59 -2.22 9.16
C ILE A 51 1.77 -1.81 8.28
N SER A 52 2.68 -0.96 8.77
CA SER A 52 3.91 -0.62 8.04
C SER A 52 4.76 -1.86 7.77
N ILE A 53 4.92 -2.73 8.78
CA ILE A 53 5.66 -3.98 8.65
C ILE A 53 4.97 -4.93 7.65
N TYR A 54 3.64 -5.05 7.72
CA TYR A 54 2.88 -5.94 6.83
C TYR A 54 3.01 -5.51 5.36
N VAL A 55 2.95 -4.21 5.08
CA VAL A 55 3.15 -3.66 3.73
C VAL A 55 4.56 -3.96 3.23
N ALA A 56 5.59 -3.75 4.05
CA ALA A 56 6.98 -4.03 3.68
C ALA A 56 7.18 -5.53 3.36
N VAL A 57 6.67 -6.41 4.21
CA VAL A 57 6.76 -7.87 4.01
C VAL A 57 5.99 -8.30 2.76
N ALA A 58 4.77 -7.79 2.55
CA ALA A 58 3.98 -8.11 1.37
C ALA A 58 4.68 -7.70 0.06
N LEU A 59 5.32 -6.53 0.04
CA LEU A 59 6.11 -6.05 -1.10
C LEU A 59 7.29 -6.98 -1.41
N ILE A 60 8.05 -7.37 -0.38
CA ILE A 60 9.19 -8.29 -0.52
C ILE A 60 8.74 -9.67 -0.99
N CYS A 61 7.64 -10.19 -0.46
CA CYS A 61 7.04 -11.44 -0.91
C CYS A 61 6.61 -11.36 -2.38
N PHE A 62 5.94 -10.26 -2.77
CA PHE A 62 5.50 -10.05 -4.15
C PHE A 62 6.69 -10.03 -5.12
N LEU A 63 7.75 -9.28 -4.80
CA LEU A 63 9.00 -9.24 -5.57
C LEU A 63 9.61 -10.65 -5.71
N SER A 64 9.67 -11.39 -4.60
CA SER A 64 10.24 -12.74 -4.57
C SER A 64 9.45 -13.72 -5.45
N ILE A 65 8.12 -13.63 -5.44
CA ILE A 65 7.23 -14.44 -6.30
C ILE A 65 7.42 -14.06 -7.77
N CYS A 66 7.46 -12.77 -8.11
CA CYS A 66 7.69 -12.32 -9.48
C CYS A 66 9.03 -12.82 -10.04
N ILE A 67 10.10 -12.71 -9.26
CA ILE A 67 11.43 -13.18 -9.66
C ILE A 67 11.41 -14.71 -9.83
N GLY A 68 10.84 -15.44 -8.87
CA GLY A 68 10.70 -16.90 -8.95
C GLY A 68 9.89 -17.35 -10.17
N TYR A 69 8.80 -16.66 -10.48
CA TYR A 69 7.97 -16.91 -11.66
C TYR A 69 8.75 -16.74 -12.95
N VAL A 70 9.49 -15.64 -13.11
CA VAL A 70 10.33 -15.39 -14.30
C VAL A 70 11.44 -16.43 -14.42
N MET A 71 12.06 -16.85 -13.30
CA MET A 71 13.08 -17.90 -13.30
C MET A 71 12.52 -19.26 -13.73
N LEU A 72 11.31 -19.62 -13.30
CA LEU A 72 10.63 -20.85 -13.71
C LEU A 72 10.28 -20.84 -15.20
N GLU A 73 9.75 -19.71 -15.71
CA GLU A 73 9.42 -19.58 -17.13
C GLU A 73 10.67 -19.63 -18.02
N SER A 74 11.77 -19.03 -17.55
CA SER A 74 13.05 -19.04 -18.25
C SER A 74 13.68 -20.44 -18.35
N LYS A 75 13.42 -21.31 -17.36
CA LYS A 75 13.89 -22.71 -17.39
C LYS A 75 13.09 -23.57 -18.38
N LYS A 76 11.79 -23.31 -18.54
CA LYS A 76 10.94 -24.04 -19.51
C LYS A 76 11.29 -23.76 -20.97
N LYS A 77 11.94 -22.63 -21.30
CA LYS A 77 12.39 -22.30 -22.67
C LYS A 77 13.74 -22.92 -23.06
N LYS A 78 14.48 -23.49 -22.10
CA LYS A 78 15.79 -24.14 -22.33
C LYS A 78 15.72 -25.68 -22.34
N ALA A 79 14.55 -26.26 -22.10
CA ALA A 79 14.32 -27.71 -22.15
C ALA A 79 13.64 -28.09 -23.47
#